data_AF-A0A8J2I1K1-F1
#
_entry.id   AF-A0A8J2I1K1-F1
#
_cell.length_a   1.000
_cell.length_b   1.000
_cell.length_c   1.000
_cell.angle_alpha   90.00
_cell.angle_beta   90.00
_cell.angle_gamma   90.00
#
_symmetry.space_group_name_H-M   'P 1'
#
loop_
_entity.id
_entity.type
_entity.pdbx_description
1 polymer ?
#
loop_
_entity_poly.entity_id
_entity_poly.type
_entity_poly.pdbx_seq_one_letter_code
_entity_poly.pdbx_strand_id
1 'polypeptide(L)'
;MYGAPPGFPPPPQQPAPPPSGWTEHLFYTNGKGTPAFEALMKEFFVKLDPRGTGYITPEAFSSFLEASRVKDSDNVWKRSLKDDGIYPKEDMADFELKAAIEGFFFDHKVVVRNPSAKQLPYGGMPLLSLAGFIDFMSVEYAADPDDIFVVPGLNNALRVYNIWPERGPLPRYIFPSRRPIEIQQRIDQATRRCAANAQEKLRANQARINIELQGQQNAVDLIDGTQRYYRYY
;
A
#
# COMPACT_ATOMS: atom_id res chain seq x y z
N MET A 1 -50.65 25.51 21.49
CA MET A 1 -50.73 24.09 21.06
C MET A 1 -51.16 24.07 19.59
N TYR A 2 -50.23 23.82 18.67
CA TYR A 2 -50.55 23.60 17.26
C TYR A 2 -50.23 22.14 16.94
N GLY A 3 -51.27 21.32 16.77
CA GLY A 3 -51.13 19.92 16.37
C GLY A 3 -50.78 19.82 14.88
N ALA A 4 -49.76 19.02 14.56
CA ALA A 4 -49.39 18.70 13.19
C ALA A 4 -50.45 17.78 12.52
N PRO A 5 -50.61 17.82 11.18
CA PRO A 5 -51.64 17.05 10.49
C PRO A 5 -51.33 15.55 10.51
N PRO A 6 -52.36 14.68 10.62
CA PRO A 6 -52.19 13.24 10.61
C PRO A 6 -52.00 12.75 9.16
N GLY A 7 -50.98 11.91 8.89
CA GLY A 7 -50.98 11.17 7.61
C GLY A 7 -49.68 10.57 7.10
N PHE A 8 -48.49 10.91 7.63
CA PHE A 8 -47.26 10.24 7.20
C PHE A 8 -46.62 9.48 8.36
N PRO A 9 -46.34 8.17 8.21
CA PRO A 9 -45.52 7.46 9.17
C PRO A 9 -44.14 8.15 9.25
N PRO A 10 -43.53 8.25 10.45
CA PRO A 10 -42.17 8.76 10.55
C PRO A 10 -41.26 7.97 9.61
N PRO A 11 -40.25 8.61 8.99
CA PRO A 11 -39.22 7.89 8.24
C PRO A 11 -38.68 6.75 9.09
N PRO A 12 -38.33 5.58 8.51
CA PRO A 12 -37.71 4.50 9.28
C PRO A 12 -36.50 5.06 10.03
N GLN A 13 -36.64 5.22 11.35
CA GLN A 13 -35.54 5.63 12.19
C GLN A 13 -34.51 4.49 12.14
N GLN A 14 -33.28 4.82 11.77
CA GLN A 14 -32.19 3.87 11.97
C GLN A 14 -32.18 3.48 13.45
N PRO A 15 -32.07 2.18 13.79
CA PRO A 15 -32.05 1.77 15.18
C PRO A 15 -30.93 2.51 15.92
N ALA A 16 -31.22 2.93 17.14
CA ALA A 16 -30.20 3.49 18.02
C ALA A 16 -29.01 2.52 18.07
N PRO A 17 -27.77 3.01 17.90
CA PRO A 17 -26.61 2.14 17.94
C PRO A 17 -26.60 1.38 19.28
N PRO A 18 -26.29 0.07 19.28
CA PRO A 18 -26.15 -0.68 20.53
C PRO A 18 -25.08 -0.01 21.41
N PRO A 19 -25.11 -0.20 22.73
CA PRO A 19 -24.09 0.33 23.62
C PRO A 19 -22.72 -0.15 23.14
N SER A 20 -21.99 0.78 22.56
CA SER A 20 -20.68 0.60 21.97
C SER A 20 -19.81 1.69 22.59
N GLY A 21 -18.58 1.38 22.97
CA GLY A 21 -17.63 2.41 23.40
C GLY A 21 -17.22 3.34 22.26
N TRP A 22 -17.70 3.09 21.04
CA TRP A 22 -17.48 3.88 19.85
C TRP A 22 -18.64 4.85 19.65
N THR A 23 -18.35 6.16 19.74
CA THR A 23 -19.33 7.24 19.49
C THR A 23 -18.93 8.11 18.29
N GLU A 24 -17.76 7.86 17.71
CA GLU A 24 -17.13 8.69 16.68
C GLU A 24 -17.10 7.95 15.34
N HIS A 25 -17.28 8.69 14.24
CA HIS A 25 -17.00 8.15 12.90
C HIS A 25 -15.48 8.12 12.67
N LEU A 26 -14.99 7.04 12.05
CA LEU A 26 -13.58 6.92 11.69
C LEU A 26 -13.26 7.64 10.37
N PHE A 27 -14.26 7.94 9.56
CA PHE A 27 -14.06 8.54 8.25
C PHE A 27 -14.98 9.75 8.05
N TYR A 28 -14.43 10.76 7.39
CA TYR A 28 -15.23 11.80 6.75
C TYR A 28 -15.95 11.24 5.52
N THR A 29 -16.94 11.97 5.02
CA THR A 29 -17.73 11.56 3.83
C THR A 29 -16.90 11.41 2.56
N ASN A 30 -15.74 12.05 2.50
CA ASN A 30 -14.77 11.94 1.39
C ASN A 30 -13.78 10.76 1.57
N GLY A 31 -13.93 9.96 2.62
CA GLY A 31 -13.07 8.80 2.90
C GLY A 31 -11.74 9.12 3.58
N LYS A 32 -11.46 10.38 3.92
CA LYS A 32 -10.31 10.69 4.78
C LYS A 32 -10.57 10.22 6.21
N GLY A 33 -9.51 9.75 6.87
CA GLY A 33 -9.55 9.45 8.30
C GLY A 33 -9.90 10.69 9.13
N THR A 34 -10.71 10.50 10.16
CA THR A 34 -10.94 11.52 11.21
C THR A 34 -9.81 11.46 12.25
N PRO A 35 -9.72 12.43 13.18
CA PRO A 35 -8.77 12.34 14.29
C PRO A 35 -8.90 11.06 15.13
N ALA A 36 -10.11 10.50 15.22
CA ALA A 36 -10.36 9.21 15.88
C ALA A 36 -9.65 8.05 15.16
N PHE A 37 -9.71 8.05 13.83
CA PHE A 37 -9.01 7.06 13.00
C PHE A 37 -7.49 7.25 13.07
N GLU A 38 -7.00 8.48 13.00
CA GLU A 38 -5.57 8.77 13.15
C GLU A 38 -5.04 8.30 14.50
N ALA A 39 -5.77 8.56 15.59
CA ALA A 39 -5.43 8.07 16.92
C ALA A 39 -5.39 6.54 16.96
N LEU A 40 -6.39 5.87 16.36
CA LEU A 40 -6.42 4.41 16.31
C LEU A 40 -5.25 3.82 15.51
N MET A 41 -4.96 4.38 14.33
CA MET A 41 -3.84 3.94 13.49
C MET A 41 -2.50 4.20 14.17
N LYS A 42 -2.38 5.28 14.95
CA LYS A 42 -1.17 5.55 15.75
C LYS A 42 -0.94 4.48 16.82
N GLU A 43 -1.99 3.98 17.47
CA GLU A 43 -1.86 2.86 18.42
C GLU A 43 -1.31 1.60 17.73
N PHE A 44 -1.82 1.26 16.55
CA PHE A 44 -1.26 0.16 15.76
C PHE A 44 0.20 0.42 15.40
N PHE A 45 0.51 1.62 14.90
CA PHE A 45 1.86 1.98 14.48
C PHE A 45 2.88 1.79 15.60
N VAL A 46 2.56 2.21 16.83
CA VAL A 46 3.44 2.01 18.00
C VAL A 46 3.72 0.52 18.26
N LYS A 47 2.75 -0.37 17.99
CA LYS A 47 2.96 -1.82 18.11
C LYS A 47 3.77 -2.40 16.96
N LEU A 48 3.65 -1.83 15.76
CA LEU A 48 4.37 -2.26 14.56
C LEU A 48 5.81 -1.73 14.49
N ASP A 49 6.11 -0.63 15.18
CA ASP A 49 7.45 -0.06 15.35
C ASP A 49 7.85 -0.07 16.84
N PRO A 50 8.10 -1.25 17.43
CA PRO A 50 8.40 -1.37 18.86
C PRO A 50 9.71 -0.68 19.27
N ARG A 51 10.57 -0.35 18.30
CA ARG A 51 11.84 0.35 18.52
C ARG A 51 11.70 1.87 18.40
N GLY A 52 10.53 2.39 18.02
CA GLY A 52 10.29 3.83 17.87
C GLY A 52 11.19 4.48 16.81
N THR A 53 11.47 3.76 15.72
CA THR A 53 12.28 4.25 14.60
C THR A 53 11.59 5.32 13.77
N GLY A 54 10.27 5.44 13.88
CA GLY A 54 9.42 6.30 13.07
C GLY A 54 8.95 5.65 11.77
N TYR A 55 9.29 4.38 11.54
CA TYR A 55 8.95 3.65 10.32
C TYR A 55 8.59 2.19 10.60
N ILE A 56 7.72 1.62 9.78
CA ILE A 56 7.41 0.18 9.77
C ILE A 56 8.05 -0.49 8.57
N THR A 57 8.56 -1.71 8.77
CA THR A 57 9.14 -2.51 7.68
C THR A 57 8.04 -3.20 6.87
N PRO A 58 8.34 -3.65 5.63
CA PRO A 58 7.41 -4.42 4.83
C PRO A 58 6.86 -5.66 5.55
N GLU A 59 7.70 -6.35 6.32
CA GLU A 59 7.30 -7.53 7.10
C GLU A 59 6.29 -7.17 8.20
N ALA A 60 6.59 -6.12 8.97
CA ALA A 60 5.70 -5.68 10.05
C ALA A 60 4.34 -5.23 9.48
N PHE A 61 4.36 -4.51 8.36
CA PHE A 61 3.14 -4.11 7.67
C PHE A 61 2.38 -5.32 7.11
N SER A 62 3.07 -6.26 6.46
CA SER A 62 2.48 -7.50 5.94
C SER A 62 1.81 -8.33 7.05
N SER A 63 2.48 -8.51 8.19
CA SER A 63 1.89 -9.21 9.35
C SER A 63 0.68 -8.48 9.93
N PHE A 64 0.67 -7.15 9.89
CA PHE A 64 -0.52 -6.38 10.26
C PHE A 64 -1.70 -6.62 9.31
N LEU A 65 -1.47 -6.69 8.00
CA LEU A 65 -2.51 -7.01 7.01
C LEU A 65 -3.08 -8.42 7.25
N GLU A 66 -2.23 -9.40 7.57
CA GLU A 66 -2.67 -10.75 7.97
C GLU A 66 -3.52 -10.74 9.25
N ALA A 67 -3.08 -10.00 10.28
CA ALA A 67 -3.87 -9.80 11.50
C ALA A 67 -5.19 -9.06 11.21
N SER A 68 -5.23 -8.25 10.17
CA SER A 68 -6.44 -7.60 9.66
C SER A 68 -7.25 -8.49 8.72
N ARG A 69 -6.89 -9.77 8.56
CA ARG A 69 -7.56 -10.75 7.68
C ARG A 69 -7.67 -10.33 6.22
N VAL A 70 -6.77 -9.46 5.77
CA VAL A 70 -6.61 -9.15 4.36
C VAL A 70 -6.20 -10.43 3.64
N LYS A 71 -6.79 -10.69 2.47
CA LYS A 71 -6.48 -11.90 1.70
C LYS A 71 -5.03 -11.87 1.27
N ASP A 72 -4.40 -13.04 1.17
CA ASP A 72 -3.03 -13.15 0.66
C ASP A 72 -2.89 -12.56 -0.74
N SER A 73 -3.94 -12.62 -1.58
CA SER A 73 -3.97 -11.98 -2.90
C SER A 73 -3.85 -10.47 -2.86
N ASP A 74 -4.25 -9.84 -1.75
CA ASP A 74 -4.35 -8.39 -1.60
C ASP A 74 -3.19 -7.85 -0.75
N ASN A 75 -2.52 -8.72 0.01
CA ASN A 75 -1.21 -8.44 0.62
C ASN A 75 -0.10 -8.44 -0.44
N VAL A 76 0.15 -7.26 -1.02
CA VAL A 76 1.09 -7.03 -2.14
C VAL A 76 2.49 -7.55 -1.86
N TRP A 77 3.00 -7.36 -0.65
CA TRP A 77 4.35 -7.80 -0.30
C TRP A 77 4.40 -9.33 -0.22
N LYS A 78 3.50 -9.93 0.56
CA LYS A 78 3.47 -11.39 0.75
C LYS A 78 3.23 -12.15 -0.54
N ARG A 79 2.29 -11.73 -1.39
CA ARG A 79 2.02 -12.39 -2.69
C ARG A 79 3.19 -12.32 -3.67
N SER A 80 4.10 -11.38 -3.43
CA SER A 80 5.24 -11.09 -4.29
C SER A 80 6.54 -11.75 -3.80
N LEU A 81 6.50 -12.52 -2.72
CA LEU A 81 7.59 -13.39 -2.28
C LEU A 81 7.79 -14.55 -3.27
N LYS A 82 8.43 -14.25 -4.39
CA LYS A 82 8.71 -15.20 -5.46
C LYS A 82 10.22 -15.39 -5.58
N ASP A 83 10.64 -16.64 -5.65
CA ASP A 83 12.03 -16.98 -5.95
C ASP A 83 12.27 -16.80 -7.45
N ASP A 84 13.27 -16.00 -7.82
CA ASP A 84 13.68 -15.78 -9.20
C ASP A 84 15.08 -16.36 -9.50
N GLY A 85 15.75 -16.96 -8.51
CA GLY A 85 17.09 -17.54 -8.61
C GLY A 85 18.24 -16.54 -8.78
N ILE A 86 17.99 -15.23 -8.84
CA ILE A 86 18.97 -14.17 -9.08
C ILE A 86 19.04 -13.20 -7.90
N TYR A 87 17.88 -12.77 -7.40
CA TYR A 87 17.71 -11.86 -6.29
C TYR A 87 16.97 -12.57 -5.15
N PRO A 88 17.20 -12.17 -3.89
CA PRO A 88 16.37 -12.61 -2.77
C PRO A 88 14.89 -12.34 -3.05
N LYS A 89 14.00 -13.28 -2.71
CA LYS A 89 12.54 -13.13 -2.87
C LYS A 89 11.99 -11.88 -2.18
N GLU A 90 12.64 -11.45 -1.09
CA GLU A 90 12.31 -10.23 -0.36
C GLU A 90 12.55 -8.97 -1.20
N ASP A 91 13.58 -8.94 -2.04
CA ASP A 91 13.85 -7.79 -2.91
C ASP A 91 12.74 -7.64 -3.97
N MET A 92 12.15 -8.76 -4.42
CA MET A 92 10.99 -8.73 -5.31
C MET A 92 9.72 -8.28 -4.61
N ALA A 93 9.48 -8.76 -3.39
CA ALA A 93 8.36 -8.32 -2.58
C ALA A 93 8.45 -6.82 -2.23
N ASP A 94 9.65 -6.34 -1.88
CA ASP A 94 9.94 -4.94 -1.60
C ASP A 94 9.69 -4.06 -2.83
N PHE A 95 10.14 -4.50 -4.01
CA PHE A 95 9.93 -3.77 -5.27
C PHE A 95 8.45 -3.57 -5.59
N GLU A 96 7.63 -4.62 -5.45
CA GLU A 96 6.19 -4.57 -5.73
C GLU A 96 5.46 -3.70 -4.71
N LEU A 97 5.78 -3.85 -3.41
CA LEU A 97 5.21 -2.99 -2.37
C LEU A 97 5.61 -1.52 -2.57
N LYS A 98 6.88 -1.26 -2.91
CA LYS A 98 7.38 0.09 -3.19
C LYS A 98 6.64 0.72 -4.36
N ALA A 99 6.41 -0.03 -5.45
CA ALA A 99 5.66 0.46 -6.59
C ALA A 99 4.22 0.87 -6.20
N ALA A 100 3.55 0.08 -5.34
CA ALA A 100 2.23 0.43 -4.83
C ALA A 100 2.26 1.70 -3.95
N ILE A 101 3.20 1.78 -3.01
CA ILE A 101 3.38 2.94 -2.10
C ILE A 101 3.67 4.22 -2.90
N GLU A 102 4.59 4.16 -3.86
CA GLU A 102 4.93 5.28 -4.76
C GLU A 102 3.73 5.66 -5.63
N GLY A 103 2.97 4.68 -6.11
CA GLY A 103 1.77 4.89 -6.92
C GLY A 103 0.71 5.71 -6.20
N PHE A 104 0.53 5.51 -4.89
CA PHE A 104 -0.44 6.27 -4.08
C PHE A 104 0.14 7.53 -3.40
N PHE A 105 1.45 7.76 -3.55
CA PHE A 105 2.21 8.79 -2.84
C PHE A 105 2.11 8.66 -1.31
N PHE A 106 2.08 7.43 -0.80
CA PHE A 106 2.16 7.23 0.64
C PHE A 106 3.57 7.60 1.13
N ASP A 107 3.63 8.33 2.24
CA ASP A 107 4.89 8.80 2.81
C ASP A 107 5.76 7.62 3.28
N HIS A 108 6.99 7.55 2.76
CA HIS A 108 7.89 6.43 3.00
C HIS A 108 9.35 6.84 2.80
N LYS A 109 10.24 6.02 3.33
CA LYS A 109 11.68 6.09 3.09
C LYS A 109 12.12 4.81 2.39
N VAL A 110 12.98 4.92 1.38
CA VAL A 110 13.57 3.75 0.72
C VAL A 110 14.96 3.50 1.30
N VAL A 111 15.26 2.26 1.65
CA VAL A 111 16.59 1.85 2.11
C VAL A 111 17.08 0.61 1.36
N VAL A 112 18.38 0.36 1.43
CA VAL A 112 18.97 -0.89 0.95
C VAL A 112 18.78 -1.97 2.00
N ARG A 113 18.15 -3.09 1.64
CA ARG A 113 17.91 -4.23 2.54
C ARG A 113 19.21 -4.91 2.95
N ASN A 114 20.00 -5.32 1.97
CA ASN A 114 21.29 -5.96 2.18
C ASN A 114 22.34 -5.34 1.26
N PRO A 115 23.18 -4.41 1.76
CA PRO A 115 24.21 -3.75 0.96
C PRO A 115 25.26 -4.71 0.36
N SER A 116 25.42 -5.90 0.95
CA SER A 116 26.39 -6.91 0.51
C SER A 116 25.85 -7.82 -0.59
N ALA A 117 24.55 -7.78 -0.89
CA ALA A 117 23.92 -8.58 -1.94
C ALA A 117 23.87 -7.83 -3.27
N LYS A 118 23.61 -8.56 -4.35
CA LYS A 118 23.29 -7.95 -5.65
C LYS A 118 21.96 -7.21 -5.54
N GLN A 119 21.95 -5.93 -5.88
CA GLN A 119 20.75 -5.09 -5.79
C GLN A 119 19.86 -5.26 -7.01
N LEU A 120 18.57 -5.46 -6.78
CA LEU A 120 17.56 -5.37 -7.83
C LEU A 120 17.54 -3.94 -8.41
N PRO A 121 17.67 -3.76 -9.74
CA PRO A 121 17.52 -2.46 -10.37
C PRO A 121 16.17 -1.82 -10.06
N TYR A 122 16.17 -0.55 -9.65
CA TYR A 122 14.98 0.19 -9.20
C TYR A 122 14.25 -0.41 -7.98
N GLY A 123 14.87 -1.38 -7.32
CA GLY A 123 14.42 -1.96 -6.07
C GLY A 123 14.69 -1.08 -4.86
N GLY A 124 14.69 -1.70 -3.69
CA GLY A 124 14.86 -1.05 -2.40
C GLY A 124 13.68 -1.31 -1.48
N MET A 125 13.98 -1.43 -0.20
CA MET A 125 13.03 -1.74 0.85
C MET A 125 12.25 -0.46 1.23
N PRO A 126 10.93 -0.40 1.00
CA PRO A 126 10.13 0.73 1.42
C PRO A 126 9.80 0.63 2.91
N LEU A 127 10.21 1.62 3.68
CA LEU A 127 9.86 1.80 5.09
C LEU A 127 8.72 2.81 5.18
N LEU A 128 7.54 2.38 5.62
CA LEU A 128 6.36 3.23 5.66
C LEU A 128 6.37 4.09 6.93
N SER A 129 6.18 5.40 6.80
CA SER A 129 6.12 6.28 7.98
C SER A 129 4.76 6.19 8.67
N LEU A 130 4.60 6.83 9.84
CA LEU A 130 3.28 6.96 10.48
C LEU A 130 2.27 7.66 9.56
N ALA A 131 2.69 8.73 8.88
CA ALA A 131 1.83 9.47 7.98
C ALA A 131 1.41 8.61 6.78
N GLY A 132 2.37 7.89 6.19
CA GLY A 132 2.12 6.95 5.10
C GLY A 132 1.22 5.79 5.52
N PHE A 133 1.40 5.25 6.74
CA PHE A 133 0.58 4.18 7.27
C PHE A 133 -0.87 4.62 7.49
N ILE A 134 -1.10 5.76 8.15
CA ILE A 134 -2.44 6.32 8.33
C ILE A 134 -3.12 6.52 6.97
N ASP A 135 -2.38 7.12 6.03
CA ASP A 135 -2.92 7.43 4.71
C ASP A 135 -3.24 6.17 3.92
N PHE A 136 -2.36 5.17 3.95
CA PHE A 136 -2.58 3.84 3.37
C PHE A 136 -3.87 3.23 3.92
N MET A 137 -3.96 3.11 5.24
CA MET A 137 -5.09 2.46 5.88
C MET A 137 -6.39 3.22 5.66
N SER A 138 -6.33 4.54 5.50
CA SER A 138 -7.51 5.34 5.18
C SER A 138 -8.08 4.95 3.82
N VAL A 139 -7.21 4.78 2.81
CA VAL A 139 -7.61 4.35 1.47
C VAL A 139 -8.14 2.92 1.52
N GLU A 140 -7.41 2.01 2.16
CA GLU A 140 -7.75 0.58 2.23
C GLU A 140 -9.16 0.36 2.81
N TYR A 141 -9.45 0.96 3.97
CA TYR A 141 -10.74 0.75 4.64
C TYR A 141 -11.89 1.57 4.04
N ALA A 142 -11.60 2.69 3.36
CA ALA A 142 -12.62 3.48 2.67
C ALA A 142 -12.89 3.01 1.24
N ALA A 143 -12.01 2.20 0.66
CA ALA A 143 -12.18 1.65 -0.69
C ALA A 143 -13.37 0.70 -0.73
N ASP A 144 -13.45 -0.28 0.16
CA ASP A 144 -14.52 -1.27 0.16
C ASP A 144 -15.16 -1.42 1.55
N PRO A 145 -15.89 -0.40 2.03
CA PRO A 145 -16.39 -0.38 3.40
C PRO A 145 -17.48 -1.43 3.67
N ASP A 146 -18.07 -2.01 2.62
CA ASP A 146 -19.03 -3.11 2.67
C ASP A 146 -18.39 -4.49 2.52
N ASP A 147 -17.07 -4.57 2.30
CA ASP A 147 -16.40 -5.87 2.23
C ASP A 147 -16.53 -6.59 3.58
N ILE A 148 -16.96 -7.85 3.52
CA ILE A 148 -17.12 -8.75 4.66
C ILE A 148 -15.84 -8.94 5.47
N PHE A 149 -14.67 -8.60 4.93
CA PHE A 149 -13.38 -8.69 5.60
C PHE A 149 -12.93 -7.37 6.24
N VAL A 150 -13.44 -6.20 5.84
CA VAL A 150 -12.92 -4.90 6.31
C VAL A 150 -13.19 -4.68 7.81
N VAL A 151 -14.46 -4.65 8.22
CA VAL A 151 -14.82 -4.40 9.63
C VAL A 151 -14.41 -5.58 10.53
N PRO A 152 -14.69 -6.85 10.18
CA PRO A 152 -14.22 -7.99 10.97
C PRO A 152 -12.71 -8.12 11.03
N GLY A 153 -12.02 -7.71 9.96
CA GLY A 153 -10.58 -7.67 9.86
C GLY A 153 -9.96 -6.70 10.84
N LEU A 154 -10.38 -5.43 10.82
CA LEU A 154 -9.89 -4.43 11.78
C LEU A 154 -10.26 -4.79 13.22
N ASN A 155 -11.44 -5.39 13.45
CA ASN A 155 -11.79 -5.95 14.77
C ASN A 155 -10.86 -7.09 15.22
N ASN A 156 -10.43 -7.95 14.30
CA ASN A 156 -9.45 -8.98 14.64
C ASN A 156 -8.09 -8.37 14.96
N ALA A 157 -7.65 -7.36 14.21
CA ALA A 157 -6.43 -6.62 14.50
C ALA A 157 -6.48 -5.95 15.88
N LEU A 158 -7.56 -5.25 16.23
CA LEU A 158 -7.77 -4.66 17.56
C LEU A 158 -7.54 -5.68 18.69
N ARG A 159 -8.09 -6.89 18.52
CA ARG A 159 -7.93 -7.99 19.48
C ARG A 159 -6.49 -8.51 19.53
N VAL A 160 -5.86 -8.73 18.37
CA VAL A 160 -4.49 -9.27 18.28
C VAL A 160 -3.48 -8.31 18.92
N TYR A 161 -3.63 -7.00 18.68
CA TYR A 161 -2.73 -5.97 19.20
C TYR A 161 -3.16 -5.41 20.57
N ASN A 162 -4.28 -5.90 21.12
CA ASN A 162 -4.89 -5.48 22.38
C ASN A 162 -5.07 -3.94 22.48
N ILE A 163 -5.69 -3.36 21.46
CA ILE A 163 -5.96 -1.92 21.37
C ILE A 163 -7.39 -1.64 21.82
N TRP A 164 -7.54 -0.76 22.81
CA TRP A 164 -8.79 -0.29 23.39
C TRP A 164 -9.84 -1.39 23.64
N PRO A 165 -9.47 -2.48 24.36
CA PRO A 165 -10.38 -3.59 24.63
C PRO A 165 -11.68 -3.15 25.32
N GLU A 166 -11.61 -2.08 26.11
CA GLU A 166 -12.75 -1.49 26.82
C GLU A 166 -13.82 -0.91 25.89
N ARG A 167 -13.48 -0.54 24.64
CA ARG A 167 -14.46 0.00 23.68
C ARG A 167 -15.25 -1.10 22.97
N GLY A 168 -14.79 -2.35 23.06
CA GLY A 168 -15.37 -3.48 22.35
C GLY A 168 -15.18 -3.40 20.83
N PRO A 169 -15.87 -4.26 20.06
CA PRO A 169 -15.73 -4.30 18.61
C PRO A 169 -16.29 -3.04 17.93
N LEU A 170 -15.63 -2.62 16.86
CA LEU A 170 -16.03 -1.56 15.94
C LEU A 170 -17.37 -1.91 15.29
N PRO A 171 -18.40 -1.06 15.43
CA PRO A 171 -19.65 -1.22 14.71
C PRO A 171 -19.54 -0.71 13.27
N ARG A 172 -20.27 -1.32 12.33
CA ARG A 172 -20.21 -0.98 10.88
C ARG A 172 -20.49 0.49 10.58
N TYR A 173 -21.34 1.17 11.36
CA TYR A 173 -21.81 2.53 11.07
C TYR A 173 -20.72 3.60 11.16
N ILE A 174 -19.57 3.32 11.77
CA ILE A 174 -18.46 4.28 11.88
C ILE A 174 -17.63 4.37 10.58
N PHE A 175 -17.84 3.43 9.65
CA PHE A 175 -17.23 3.41 8.32
C PHE A 175 -18.16 4.05 7.29
N PRO A 176 -17.65 4.54 6.14
CA PRO A 176 -18.49 5.07 5.07
C PRO A 176 -19.55 4.07 4.63
N SER A 177 -20.74 4.52 4.25
CA SER A 177 -21.81 3.62 3.78
C SER A 177 -21.55 3.03 2.40
N ARG A 178 -20.63 3.61 1.62
CA ARG A 178 -20.17 3.18 0.30
C ARG A 178 -18.82 3.82 0.02
N ARG A 179 -18.11 3.34 -1.00
CA ARG A 179 -16.87 3.96 -1.49
C ARG A 179 -17.08 5.45 -1.82
N PRO A 180 -16.35 6.37 -1.19
CA PRO A 180 -16.37 7.79 -1.55
C PRO A 180 -15.79 8.04 -2.94
N ILE A 181 -16.27 9.08 -3.64
CA ILE A 181 -15.83 9.38 -5.02
C ILE A 181 -14.37 9.80 -5.06
N GLU A 182 -13.90 10.51 -4.04
CA GLU A 182 -12.51 10.95 -3.90
C GLU A 182 -11.56 9.76 -3.75
N ILE A 183 -11.99 8.71 -3.03
CA ILE A 183 -11.22 7.47 -2.90
C ILE A 183 -11.14 6.75 -4.25
N GLN A 184 -12.26 6.66 -4.99
CA GLN A 184 -12.24 6.09 -6.35
C GLN A 184 -11.28 6.86 -7.26
N GLN A 185 -11.37 8.19 -7.28
CA GLN A 185 -10.48 9.03 -8.09
C GLN A 185 -9.01 8.81 -7.71
N ARG A 186 -8.71 8.67 -6.41
CA ARG A 186 -7.35 8.42 -5.94
C ARG A 186 -6.82 7.06 -6.41
N ILE A 187 -7.64 6.01 -6.35
CA ILE A 187 -7.31 4.67 -6.87
C ILE A 187 -7.06 4.73 -8.37
N ASP A 188 -7.92 5.41 -9.14
CA ASP A 188 -7.78 5.55 -10.59
C ASP A 188 -6.47 6.26 -10.95
N GLN A 189 -6.15 7.35 -10.24
CA GLN A 189 -4.92 8.10 -10.46
C GLN A 189 -3.69 7.27 -10.09
N ALA A 190 -3.73 6.54 -8.96
CA ALA A 190 -2.64 5.66 -8.55
C ALA A 190 -2.39 4.56 -9.60
N THR A 191 -3.46 3.95 -10.11
CA THR A 191 -3.40 2.93 -11.16
C THR A 191 -2.72 3.47 -12.42
N ARG A 192 -3.10 4.67 -12.87
CA ARG A 192 -2.47 5.32 -14.03
C ARG A 192 -0.98 5.61 -13.79
N ARG A 193 -0.61 6.07 -12.59
CA ARG A 193 0.79 6.33 -12.23
C ARG A 193 1.61 5.04 -12.20
N CYS A 194 1.10 3.98 -11.57
CA CYS A 194 1.75 2.67 -11.56
C CYS A 194 2.00 2.17 -12.99
N ALA A 195 1.00 2.26 -13.88
CA ALA A 195 1.14 1.86 -15.27
C ALA A 195 2.18 2.71 -16.03
N ALA A 196 2.18 4.04 -15.84
CA ALA A 196 3.15 4.93 -16.46
C ALA A 196 4.59 4.64 -16.00
N ASN A 197 4.79 4.47 -14.68
CA ASN A 197 6.09 4.15 -14.09
C ASN A 197 6.61 2.78 -14.56
N ALA A 198 5.73 1.78 -14.66
CA ALA A 198 6.08 0.47 -15.19
C ALA A 198 6.54 0.58 -16.66
N GLN A 199 5.81 1.33 -17.48
CA GLN A 199 6.17 1.55 -18.89
C GLN A 199 7.51 2.29 -19.05
N GLU A 200 7.79 3.27 -18.21
CA GLU A 200 9.07 3.99 -18.19
C GLU A 200 10.24 3.07 -17.85
N LYS A 201 10.11 2.25 -16.79
CA LYS A 201 11.12 1.26 -16.41
C LYS A 201 11.39 0.25 -17.52
N LEU A 202 10.36 -0.21 -18.23
CA LEU A 202 10.51 -1.10 -19.38
C LEU A 202 11.28 -0.43 -20.53
N ARG A 203 10.95 0.82 -20.87
CA ARG A 203 11.66 1.59 -21.90
C ARG A 203 13.12 1.83 -21.53
N ALA A 204 13.40 2.19 -20.28
CA ALA A 204 14.75 2.40 -19.79
C ALA A 204 15.59 1.11 -19.85
N ASN A 205 14.99 -0.04 -19.51
CA ASN A 205 15.67 -1.32 -19.60
C ASN A 205 15.96 -1.70 -21.07
N GLN A 206 15.01 -1.49 -21.99
CA GLN A 206 15.22 -1.73 -23.42
C GLN A 206 16.33 -0.84 -24.00
N ALA A 207 16.35 0.44 -23.63
CA ALA A 207 17.39 1.37 -24.06
C ALA A 207 18.78 0.93 -23.56
N ARG A 208 18.88 0.47 -22.31
CA ARG A 208 20.13 -0.06 -21.74
C ARG A 208 20.62 -1.28 -22.53
N ILE A 209 19.75 -2.25 -22.82
CA ILE A 209 20.10 -3.46 -23.59
C ILE A 209 20.59 -3.08 -25.00
N ASN A 210 19.92 -2.14 -25.66
CA ASN A 210 20.33 -1.69 -27.00
C ASN A 210 21.71 -1.03 -26.99
N ILE A 211 22.02 -0.22 -25.97
CA ILE A 211 23.34 0.42 -25.80
C ILE A 211 24.41 -0.65 -25.55
N GLU A 212 24.12 -1.66 -24.73
CA GLU A 212 25.04 -2.76 -24.45
C GLU A 212 25.35 -3.57 -25.71
N LEU A 213 24.32 -3.95 -26.48
CA LEU A 213 24.48 -4.66 -27.76
C LEU A 213 25.29 -3.82 -28.77
N GLN A 214 25.00 -2.52 -28.88
CA GLN A 214 25.76 -1.63 -29.74
C GLN A 214 27.23 -1.52 -29.30
N GLY A 215 27.49 -1.44 -28.00
CA GLY A 215 28.84 -1.43 -27.44
C GLY A 215 29.61 -2.72 -27.74
N GLN A 216 28.95 -3.88 -27.59
CA GLN A 216 29.53 -5.18 -27.95
C GLN A 216 29.87 -5.26 -29.43
N GLN A 217 28.96 -4.83 -30.32
CA GLN A 217 29.21 -4.79 -31.75
C GLN A 217 30.40 -3.89 -32.10
N ASN A 218 30.43 -2.67 -31.55
CA ASN A 218 31.54 -1.74 -31.77
C ASN A 218 32.89 -2.32 -31.28
N ALA A 219 32.90 -3.06 -30.17
CA ALA A 219 34.11 -3.71 -29.67
C ALA A 219 34.59 -4.85 -30.59
N VAL A 220 33.67 -5.66 -31.13
CA VAL A 220 34.00 -6.67 -32.14
C VAL A 220 34.57 -6.02 -33.40
N ASP A 221 33.96 -4.94 -33.89
CA ASP A 221 34.41 -4.23 -35.08
C ASP A 221 35.84 -3.64 -34.89
N LEU A 222 36.19 -3.17 -33.69
CA LEU A 222 37.53 -2.69 -33.37
C LEU A 222 38.59 -3.80 -33.34
N ILE A 223 38.22 -5.00 -32.89
CA ILE A 223 39.12 -6.16 -32.85
C ILE A 223 39.34 -6.71 -34.27
N ASP A 224 38.27 -6.81 -35.06
CA ASP A 224 38.30 -7.33 -36.44
C ASP A 224 38.95 -6.35 -37.43
N GLY A 225 38.87 -5.03 -37.16
CA GLY A 225 39.49 -3.97 -37.95
C GLY A 225 41.04 -3.98 -37.97
N THR A 226 41.69 -4.79 -37.14
CA THR A 226 43.18 -4.84 -37.03
C THR A 226 43.87 -5.64 -38.13
N GLN A 227 43.15 -6.25 -39.09
CA GLN A 227 43.73 -6.94 -40.25
C GLN A 227 43.28 -6.34 -41.59
N ARG A 228 43.56 -5.06 -41.83
CA ARG A 228 43.66 -4.53 -43.20
C ARG A 228 45.11 -4.18 -43.51
N TYR A 229 45.90 -5.18 -43.84
CA TYR A 229 47.22 -4.97 -44.46
C TYR A 229 47.01 -4.32 -45.83
N TYR A 230 47.34 -3.03 -45.94
CA TYR A 230 47.60 -2.40 -47.24
C TYR A 230 48.87 -3.03 -47.81
N ARG A 231 48.72 -4.04 -48.69
CA ARG A 231 49.77 -4.40 -49.63
C ARG A 231 49.84 -3.29 -50.68
N TYR A 232 50.78 -2.37 -50.50
CA TYR A 232 51.29 -1.60 -51.62
C TYR A 232 52.19 -2.54 -52.45
N TYR A 233 51.89 -2.60 -53.74
CA TYR A 233 52.65 -3.32 -54.77
C TYR A 233 54.09 -2.78 -54.89
#